data_AF-A0A397DHA0-F1
#
_entry.id   AF-A0A397DHA0-F1
#
_cell.length_a   1.000
_cell.length_b   1.000
_cell.length_c   1.000
_cell.angle_alpha   90.00
_cell.angle_beta   90.00
_cell.angle_gamma   90.00
#
_symmetry.space_group_name_H-M   'P 1'
#
loop_
_entity.id
_entity.type
_entity.pdbx_description
1 polymer ?
#
loop_
_entity_poly.entity_id
_entity_poly.type
_entity_poly.pdbx_seq_one_letter_code
_entity_poly.pdbx_strand_id
1 'polypeptide(L)'
;MADTEGTHPLHTAWSIWELREMSKGNYADKLHKLCTFKTVEDFWGYWNNLPKPSQVLNDGVTKKKLGDRAIESFCFFREGITPEWEDPINLSGGEWQLQAEELDHLWDKLVLGMIGETIDPDNEITGARIIHKNKKDQHSYRFELWLRSRDINLADVIRNDMLDCLNTDNKGKAITRADCVHKTHNALELRVQCTIKGELRSSGSGKRGNAKSKNADGYIWRQDSGVIKWYLTTKELKALKSKAPTLKLYVFGIGDEVHSLGWFFMDLRTPDTALRWIKLVNSKYSGEIHVSSQLRKAPSFPSIPPPPPQQHDLPVVPPTTTGEDDCLDIGDHPDAIYVLSIVVEGATHMGPMVEALLKRCSPLELHAILAKGFWLSYSIFDVVVQTDVFHTLDVAGFDVIRDSFRLKSSLPALAALFTDMAVLPIFLCTVDRILCRTEIP
;
A
#
# COMPACT_ATOMS: atom_id res chain seq x y z
N MET A 1 50.00 -1.43 1.18
CA MET A 1 49.33 -1.79 2.45
C MET A 1 50.09 -1.03 3.52
N ALA A 2 49.58 0.11 3.95
CA ALA A 2 50.23 0.93 4.98
C ALA A 2 49.59 0.60 6.34
N ASP A 3 50.42 0.56 7.37
CA ASP A 3 50.17 0.05 8.72
C ASP A 3 48.88 0.55 9.38
N THR A 4 48.14 -0.40 9.95
CA THR A 4 47.01 -0.21 10.87
C THR A 4 47.46 -0.30 12.33
N GLU A 5 48.58 0.33 12.69
CA GLU A 5 48.95 0.51 14.10
C GLU A 5 48.44 1.88 14.58
N GLY A 6 47.39 1.88 15.41
CA GLY A 6 46.92 3.07 16.12
C GLY A 6 45.57 3.66 15.72
N THR A 7 44.82 3.05 14.79
CA THR A 7 43.45 3.49 14.43
C THR A 7 42.39 2.62 15.10
N HIS A 8 41.29 3.22 15.55
CA HIS A 8 40.18 2.52 16.18
C HIS A 8 39.11 2.16 15.12
N PRO A 9 38.91 0.87 14.80
CA PRO A 9 37.93 0.46 13.80
C PRO A 9 36.50 0.68 14.31
N LEU A 10 35.62 1.13 13.42
CA LEU A 10 34.18 1.10 13.65
C LEU A 10 33.64 -0.30 13.39
N HIS A 11 32.51 -0.64 14.02
CA HIS A 11 31.85 -1.93 13.80
C HIS A 11 31.40 -2.10 12.34
N THR A 12 30.96 -1.00 11.71
CA THR A 12 30.61 -0.95 10.29
C THR A 12 31.18 0.29 9.62
N ALA A 13 31.31 0.23 8.29
CA ALA A 13 31.70 1.38 7.48
C ALA A 13 30.48 2.25 7.15
N TRP A 14 30.70 3.56 7.09
CA TRP A 14 29.65 4.56 6.87
C TRP A 14 30.05 5.53 5.75
N SER A 15 29.05 6.09 5.09
CA SER A 15 29.20 7.05 3.99
C SER A 15 28.37 8.30 4.24
N ILE A 16 28.99 9.46 3.99
CA ILE A 16 28.31 10.76 4.05
C ILE A 16 27.93 11.17 2.64
N TRP A 17 26.71 11.67 2.49
CA TRP A 17 26.17 12.17 1.24
C TRP A 17 25.55 13.54 1.46
N GLU A 18 25.47 14.31 0.39
CA GLU A 18 24.67 15.53 0.34
C GLU A 18 23.70 15.45 -0.84
N LEU A 19 22.49 15.96 -0.62
CA LEU A 19 21.54 16.23 -1.69
C LEU A 19 21.68 17.69 -2.10
N ARG A 20 22.03 17.93 -3.36
CA ARG A 20 22.19 19.28 -3.90
C ARG A 20 20.92 19.74 -4.59
N GLU A 21 20.61 21.01 -4.44
CA GLU A 21 19.56 21.62 -5.25
C GLU A 21 20.04 21.77 -6.69
N MET A 22 19.26 21.23 -7.62
CA MET A 22 19.45 21.40 -9.06
C MET A 22 18.14 21.79 -9.72
N SER A 23 18.23 22.69 -10.71
CA SER A 23 17.07 23.19 -11.47
C SER A 23 16.44 22.13 -12.38
N LYS A 24 17.21 21.10 -12.75
CA LYS A 24 16.81 19.96 -13.60
C LYS A 24 17.58 18.70 -13.16
N GLY A 25 17.00 17.53 -13.37
CA GLY A 25 17.59 16.24 -12.99
C GLY A 25 16.68 15.45 -12.05
N ASN A 26 16.83 14.13 -12.06
CA ASN A 26 16.10 13.25 -11.15
C ASN A 26 16.78 13.25 -9.76
N TYR A 27 16.11 12.70 -8.74
CA TYR A 27 16.64 12.67 -7.37
C TYR A 27 18.05 12.07 -7.29
N ALA A 28 18.29 10.96 -7.99
CA ALA A 28 19.59 10.31 -8.05
C ALA A 28 20.72 11.23 -8.56
N ASP A 29 20.42 12.13 -9.50
CA ASP A 29 21.42 13.06 -10.05
C ASP A 29 21.83 14.14 -9.04
N LYS A 30 20.95 14.43 -8.07
CA LYS A 30 21.18 15.43 -7.01
C LYS A 30 21.99 14.88 -5.85
N LEU A 31 22.12 13.57 -5.76
CA LEU A 31 22.70 12.89 -4.61
C LEU A 31 24.19 12.65 -4.84
N HIS A 32 25.04 13.19 -3.96
CA HIS A 32 26.49 13.11 -4.10
C HIS A 32 27.13 12.49 -2.87
N LYS A 33 27.88 11.39 -3.06
CA LYS A 33 28.71 10.80 -2.00
C LYS A 33 29.92 11.68 -1.76
N LEU A 34 30.13 12.06 -0.50
CA LEU A 34 31.26 12.88 -0.09
C LEU A 34 32.45 12.02 0.33
N CYS A 35 32.22 11.03 1.19
CA CYS A 35 33.26 10.14 1.69
C CYS A 35 32.68 8.81 2.19
N THR A 36 33.58 7.86 2.41
CA THR A 36 33.33 6.61 3.15
C THR A 36 34.48 6.41 4.12
N PHE A 37 34.18 5.95 5.34
CA PHE A 37 35.16 5.69 6.38
C PHE A 37 34.77 4.46 7.19
N LYS A 38 35.77 3.88 7.88
CA LYS A 38 35.62 2.66 8.69
C LYS A 38 36.35 2.70 10.03
N THR A 39 36.91 3.85 10.40
CA THR A 39 37.63 4.06 11.67
C THR A 39 37.18 5.37 12.30
N VAL A 40 37.34 5.48 13.62
CA VAL A 40 37.02 6.70 14.40
C VAL A 40 37.85 7.90 13.94
N GLU A 41 39.13 7.69 13.60
CA GLU A 41 40.03 8.75 13.15
C GLU A 41 39.61 9.31 11.81
N ASP A 42 39.34 8.44 10.83
CA ASP A 42 38.77 8.86 9.54
C ASP A 42 37.46 9.63 9.72
N PHE A 43 36.55 9.15 10.59
CA PHE A 43 35.31 9.85 10.90
C PHE A 43 35.58 11.28 11.35
N TRP A 44 36.40 11.47 12.39
CA TRP A 44 36.71 12.82 12.88
C TRP A 44 37.50 13.65 11.88
N GLY A 45 38.35 13.01 11.06
CA GLY A 45 39.06 13.65 9.96
C GLY A 45 38.10 14.28 8.94
N TYR A 46 37.04 13.57 8.55
CA TYR A 46 36.01 14.12 7.68
C TYR A 46 35.06 15.07 8.41
N TRP A 47 34.49 14.65 9.54
CA TRP A 47 33.44 15.37 10.28
C TRP A 47 33.88 16.78 10.69
N ASN A 48 35.13 16.94 11.13
CA ASN A 48 35.67 18.25 11.53
C ASN A 48 35.89 19.21 10.35
N ASN A 49 35.96 18.71 9.11
CA ASN A 49 36.22 19.50 7.91
C ASN A 49 34.96 19.67 7.04
N LEU A 50 33.86 19.01 7.38
CA LEU A 50 32.57 19.22 6.75
C LEU A 50 31.85 20.41 7.38
N PRO A 51 31.06 21.17 6.59
CA PRO A 51 30.22 22.21 7.15
C PRO A 51 29.17 21.60 8.08
N LYS A 52 28.83 22.31 9.15
CA LYS A 52 27.69 21.93 9.99
C LYS A 52 26.39 22.11 9.20
N PRO A 53 25.35 21.29 9.47
CA PRO A 53 24.05 21.46 8.83
C PRO A 53 23.49 22.90 8.91
N SER A 54 23.60 23.56 10.07
CA SER A 54 23.15 24.95 10.26
C SER A 54 23.87 25.97 9.36
N GLN A 55 25.05 25.64 8.84
CA GLN A 55 25.84 26.53 7.99
C GLN A 55 25.43 26.46 6.52
N VAL A 56 24.73 25.40 6.10
CA VAL A 56 24.44 25.16 4.68
C VAL A 56 22.98 24.86 4.38
N LEU A 57 22.21 24.37 5.35
CA LEU A 57 20.77 24.22 5.19
C LEU A 57 20.09 25.58 5.32
N ASN A 58 19.08 25.80 4.48
CA ASN A 58 18.25 26.99 4.53
C ASN A 58 17.59 27.09 5.90
N ASP A 59 17.71 28.24 6.58
CA ASP A 59 17.13 28.48 7.90
C ASP A 59 15.72 29.10 7.82
N GLY A 60 15.12 29.25 6.64
CA GLY A 60 13.80 29.87 6.46
C GLY A 60 13.86 31.36 6.16
N VAL A 61 15.02 32.00 6.32
CA VAL A 61 15.26 33.41 5.99
C VAL A 61 16.28 33.52 4.86
N THR A 62 17.40 32.80 4.98
CA THR A 62 18.51 32.87 4.03
C THR A 62 18.77 31.52 3.41
N LYS A 63 18.71 31.48 2.08
CA LYS A 63 19.18 30.33 1.31
C LYS A 63 20.70 30.32 1.29
N LYS A 64 21.29 29.38 2.02
CA LYS A 64 22.75 29.25 2.16
C LYS A 64 23.32 28.49 0.96
N LYS A 65 24.55 28.86 0.59
CA LYS A 65 25.34 28.19 -0.45
C LYS A 65 26.73 27.94 0.07
N LEU A 66 27.30 26.80 -0.31
CA LEU A 66 28.69 26.46 -0.05
C LEU A 66 29.44 26.46 -1.38
N GLY A 67 30.09 27.58 -1.69
CA GLY A 67 30.62 27.80 -3.04
C GLY A 67 29.48 28.00 -4.04
N ASP A 68 29.46 27.20 -5.10
CA ASP A 68 28.45 27.23 -6.15
C ASP A 68 27.23 26.31 -5.88
N ARG A 69 27.34 25.38 -4.93
CA ARG A 69 26.28 24.42 -4.58
C ARG A 69 25.39 24.90 -3.43
N ALA A 70 24.09 24.65 -3.57
CA ALA A 70 23.11 24.74 -2.48
C ALA A 70 22.77 23.31 -2.03
N ILE A 71 22.76 23.09 -0.71
CA ILE A 71 22.55 21.77 -0.11
C ILE A 71 21.15 21.73 0.49
N GLU A 72 20.33 20.77 0.08
CA GLU A 72 18.97 20.55 0.59
C GLU A 72 18.94 19.58 1.77
N SER A 73 19.89 18.64 1.81
CA SER A 73 19.93 17.57 2.80
C SER A 73 21.33 17.00 2.99
N PHE A 74 21.64 16.57 4.21
CA PHE A 74 22.73 15.64 4.49
C PHE A 74 22.17 14.26 4.78
N CYS A 75 22.85 13.24 4.25
CA CYS A 75 22.54 11.84 4.51
C CYS A 75 23.78 11.14 5.07
N PHE A 76 23.56 10.23 6.00
CA PHE A 76 24.57 9.43 6.67
C PHE A 76 24.15 7.97 6.64
N PHE A 77 24.73 7.14 5.78
CA PHE A 77 24.24 5.78 5.52
C PHE A 77 25.37 4.77 5.62
N ARG A 78 25.06 3.53 6.01
CA ARG A 78 26.05 2.44 6.01
C ARG A 78 26.59 2.25 4.59
N GLU A 79 27.85 1.84 4.50
CA GLU A 79 28.51 1.61 3.21
C GLU A 79 27.71 0.61 2.36
N GLY A 80 27.54 0.97 1.07
CA GLY A 80 26.84 0.12 0.10
C GLY A 80 25.32 0.29 0.07
N ILE A 81 24.76 1.17 0.91
CA ILE A 81 23.34 1.54 0.89
C ILE A 81 23.20 2.97 0.38
N THR A 82 22.42 3.20 -0.69
CA THR A 82 22.13 4.55 -1.14
C THR A 82 20.99 5.17 -0.31
N PRO A 83 21.03 6.49 0.00
CA PRO A 83 19.97 7.22 0.71
C PRO A 83 18.74 7.48 -0.18
N GLU A 84 18.19 6.39 -0.70
CA GLU A 84 17.07 6.29 -1.63
C GLU A 84 16.14 5.19 -1.14
N TRP A 85 14.83 5.42 -1.22
CA TRP A 85 13.86 4.40 -0.80
C TRP A 85 13.83 3.23 -1.80
N GLU A 86 14.31 3.45 -3.02
CA GLU A 86 14.50 2.46 -4.06
C GLU A 86 15.68 1.51 -3.80
N ASP A 87 16.60 1.85 -2.89
CA ASP A 87 17.69 0.95 -2.51
C ASP A 87 17.09 -0.39 -2.02
N PRO A 88 17.59 -1.55 -2.49
CA PRO A 88 17.04 -2.85 -2.14
C PRO A 88 16.95 -3.13 -0.63
N ILE A 89 17.78 -2.47 0.17
CA ILE A 89 17.78 -2.59 1.62
C ILE A 89 16.74 -1.66 2.27
N ASN A 90 16.54 -0.45 1.73
CA ASN A 90 15.58 0.51 2.26
C ASN A 90 14.14 0.23 1.83
N LEU A 91 13.94 -0.40 0.67
CA LEU A 91 12.63 -0.65 0.04
C LEU A 91 11.65 -1.39 0.95
N SER A 92 12.15 -2.38 1.68
CA SER A 92 11.35 -3.19 2.60
C SER A 92 11.27 -2.61 4.01
N GLY A 93 11.81 -1.42 4.21
CA GLY A 93 11.99 -0.79 5.50
C GLY A 93 10.96 0.26 5.85
N GLY A 94 11.36 1.13 6.77
CA GLY A 94 10.63 2.31 7.21
C GLY A 94 11.59 3.35 7.74
N GLU A 95 11.03 4.43 8.25
CA GLU A 95 11.76 5.53 8.86
C GLU A 95 11.02 6.09 10.07
N TRP A 96 11.77 6.49 11.09
CA TRP A 96 11.30 7.42 12.10
C TRP A 96 11.60 8.84 11.69
N GLN A 97 10.56 9.68 11.63
CA GLN A 97 10.70 11.11 11.39
C GLN A 97 10.58 11.86 12.71
N LEU A 98 11.59 12.63 13.06
CA LEU A 98 11.60 13.57 14.18
C LEU A 98 11.62 15.00 13.65
N GLN A 99 10.74 15.86 14.15
CA GLN A 99 10.80 17.30 13.89
C GLN A 99 11.40 18.04 15.09
N ALA A 100 12.41 18.85 14.85
CA ALA A 100 13.06 19.65 15.88
C ALA A 100 13.60 20.99 15.33
N GLU A 101 13.71 21.99 16.19
CA GLU A 101 14.29 23.29 15.84
C GLU A 101 15.81 23.30 16.05
N GLU A 102 16.30 22.57 17.06
CA GLU A 102 17.73 22.32 17.26
C GLU A 102 18.22 21.39 16.15
N LEU A 103 19.35 21.75 15.52
CA LEU A 103 19.86 21.06 14.34
C LEU A 103 21.19 20.37 14.59
N ASP A 104 22.23 21.14 14.90
CA ASP A 104 23.61 20.64 14.84
C ASP A 104 23.90 19.65 15.98
N HIS A 105 23.42 19.93 17.20
CA HIS A 105 23.68 19.08 18.36
C HIS A 105 22.90 17.76 18.28
N LEU A 106 21.66 17.80 17.81
CA LEU A 106 20.88 16.59 17.56
C LEU A 106 21.48 15.76 16.43
N TRP A 107 21.99 16.39 15.38
CA TRP A 107 22.64 15.67 14.28
C TRP A 107 23.93 14.99 14.72
N ASP A 108 24.78 15.70 15.47
CA ASP A 108 26.02 15.14 16.03
C ASP A 108 25.70 13.92 16.91
N LYS A 109 24.73 14.04 17.83
CA LYS A 109 24.33 12.91 18.69
C LYS A 109 23.79 11.72 17.92
N LEU A 110 22.91 11.95 16.95
CA LEU A 110 22.34 10.87 16.14
C LEU A 110 23.44 10.12 15.39
N VAL A 111 24.36 10.84 14.75
CA VAL A 111 25.49 10.24 14.01
C VAL A 111 26.44 9.50 14.94
N LEU A 112 26.79 10.08 16.09
CA LEU A 112 27.64 9.42 17.08
C LEU A 112 26.98 8.16 17.64
N GLY A 113 25.67 8.19 17.90
CA GLY A 113 24.91 7.02 18.34
C GLY A 113 24.90 5.91 17.30
N MET A 114 24.79 6.26 16.00
CA MET A 114 24.85 5.28 14.90
C MET A 114 26.23 4.66 14.75
N ILE A 115 27.31 5.45 14.66
CA ILE A 115 28.67 4.90 14.46
C ILE A 115 29.18 4.15 15.68
N GLY A 116 28.71 4.52 16.88
CA GLY A 116 28.98 3.82 18.12
C GLY A 116 28.12 2.57 18.32
N GLU A 117 27.17 2.31 17.43
CA GLU A 117 26.18 1.22 17.50
C GLU A 117 25.40 1.22 18.84
N THR A 118 25.23 2.39 19.47
CA THR A 118 24.55 2.51 20.78
C THR A 118 23.03 2.59 20.65
N ILE A 119 22.53 2.94 19.47
CA ILE A 119 21.09 3.03 19.16
C ILE A 119 20.62 1.95 18.18
N ASP A 120 21.52 1.05 17.79
CA ASP A 120 21.24 -0.01 16.80
C ASP A 120 22.09 -1.28 17.02
N PRO A 121 21.89 -1.97 18.15
CA PRO A 121 22.69 -3.16 18.46
C PRO A 121 22.50 -4.30 17.45
N ASP A 122 21.38 -4.31 16.71
CA ASP A 122 21.01 -5.38 15.79
C ASP A 122 21.24 -5.05 14.30
N ASN A 123 21.94 -3.94 14.00
CA ASN A 123 22.26 -3.51 12.62
C ASN A 123 21.01 -3.32 11.74
N GLU A 124 19.94 -2.79 12.30
CA GLU A 124 18.68 -2.46 11.62
C GLU A 124 18.66 -1.07 11.00
N ILE A 125 19.44 -0.12 11.52
CA ILE A 125 19.56 1.21 10.94
C ILE A 125 20.35 1.12 9.63
N THR A 126 19.77 1.63 8.55
CA THR A 126 20.46 1.75 7.25
C THR A 126 21.17 3.09 7.12
N GLY A 127 20.61 4.13 7.75
CA GLY A 127 21.18 5.46 7.80
C GLY A 127 20.24 6.48 8.40
N ALA A 128 20.66 7.73 8.37
CA ALA A 128 19.85 8.87 8.74
C ALA A 128 19.95 9.98 7.71
N ARG A 129 18.93 10.82 7.65
CA ARG A 129 18.86 11.99 6.77
C ARG A 129 18.32 13.19 7.53
N ILE A 130 18.83 14.37 7.20
CA ILE A 130 18.28 15.64 7.69
C ILE A 130 17.82 16.51 6.55
N ILE A 131 16.64 17.12 6.70
CA ILE A 131 16.03 17.98 5.69
C ILE A 131 15.46 19.22 6.38
N HIS A 132 15.64 20.39 5.79
CA HIS A 132 14.94 21.58 6.25
C HIS A 132 13.46 21.56 5.83
N LYS A 133 12.56 21.91 6.75
CA LYS A 133 11.11 22.13 6.49
C LYS A 133 10.70 23.58 6.71
N ASN A 134 11.69 24.47 6.70
CA ASN A 134 11.52 25.86 7.05
C ASN A 134 10.55 26.58 6.12
N LYS A 135 9.61 27.30 6.71
CA LYS A 135 8.75 28.28 6.06
C LYS A 135 9.16 29.66 6.56
N LYS A 136 8.61 30.71 5.95
CA LYS A 136 8.82 32.08 6.43
C LYS A 136 8.42 32.15 7.92
N ASP A 137 9.36 32.55 8.76
CA ASP A 137 9.22 32.69 10.23
C ASP A 137 8.94 31.38 11.00
N GLN A 138 9.16 30.21 10.39
CA GLN A 138 9.04 28.91 11.05
C GLN A 138 10.27 28.03 10.77
N HIS A 139 11.05 27.79 11.81
CA HIS A 139 12.28 27.01 11.76
C HIS A 139 12.00 25.59 12.28
N SER A 140 11.93 24.62 11.39
CA SER A 140 11.77 23.21 11.70
C SER A 140 12.63 22.37 10.76
N TYR A 141 13.46 21.52 11.36
CA TYR A 141 14.25 20.52 10.66
C TYR A 141 13.64 19.14 10.91
N ARG A 142 13.68 18.31 9.88
CA ARG A 142 13.24 16.92 9.96
C ARG A 142 14.44 16.00 9.92
N PHE A 143 14.60 15.24 10.97
CA PHE A 143 15.51 14.11 11.08
C PHE A 143 14.75 12.85 10.69
N GLU A 144 15.37 12.01 9.89
CA GLU A 144 14.81 10.75 9.44
C GLU A 144 15.81 9.65 9.78
N LEU A 145 15.41 8.64 10.54
CA LEU A 145 16.21 7.47 10.87
C LEU A 145 15.65 6.27 10.12
N TRP A 146 16.41 5.75 9.17
CA TRP A 146 15.97 4.74 8.21
C TRP A 146 16.32 3.35 8.70
N LEU A 147 15.37 2.42 8.54
CA LEU A 147 15.43 1.06 9.04
C LEU A 147 15.31 0.07 7.89
N ARG A 148 15.96 -1.09 8.02
CA ARG A 148 15.92 -2.20 7.04
C ARG A 148 14.55 -2.87 6.97
N SER A 149 13.94 -3.07 8.14
CA SER A 149 12.72 -3.84 8.30
C SER A 149 11.49 -2.95 8.54
N ARG A 150 10.31 -3.55 8.41
CA ARG A 150 9.01 -2.96 8.78
C ARG A 150 8.53 -3.43 10.16
N ASP A 151 9.40 -4.05 10.94
CA ASP A 151 9.02 -4.50 12.27
C ASP A 151 8.86 -3.28 13.17
N ILE A 152 7.60 -2.94 13.46
CA ILE A 152 7.28 -1.77 14.28
C ILE A 152 7.78 -1.90 15.72
N ASN A 153 7.89 -3.12 16.25
CA ASN A 153 8.37 -3.31 17.62
C ASN A 153 9.87 -3.01 17.70
N LEU A 154 10.62 -3.52 16.72
CA LEU A 154 12.05 -3.25 16.60
C LEU A 154 12.29 -1.76 16.31
N ALA A 155 11.50 -1.17 15.40
CA ALA A 155 11.52 0.26 15.15
C ALA A 155 11.22 1.07 16.43
N ASP A 156 10.26 0.64 17.25
CA ASP A 156 9.90 1.31 18.51
C ASP A 156 11.02 1.25 19.55
N VAL A 157 11.75 0.14 19.62
CA VAL A 157 12.95 -0.02 20.47
C VAL A 157 14.03 0.95 20.02
N ILE A 158 14.39 0.92 18.73
CA ILE A 158 15.40 1.81 18.14
C ILE A 158 15.03 3.28 18.34
N ARG A 159 13.75 3.64 18.22
CA ARG A 159 13.28 5.00 18.54
C ARG A 159 13.51 5.35 20.00
N ASN A 160 13.26 4.44 20.94
CA ASN A 160 13.51 4.72 22.36
C ASN A 160 15.00 4.95 22.61
N ASP A 161 15.87 4.11 22.05
CA ASP A 161 17.32 4.27 22.17
C ASP A 161 17.80 5.57 21.52
N MET A 162 17.23 5.93 20.35
CA MET A 162 17.44 7.23 19.72
C MET A 162 17.01 8.38 20.64
N LEU A 163 15.82 8.31 21.25
CA LEU A 163 15.33 9.36 22.15
C LEU A 163 16.20 9.51 23.40
N ASP A 164 16.67 8.40 23.99
CA ASP A 164 17.57 8.43 25.14
C ASP A 164 18.92 9.06 24.76
N CYS A 165 19.47 8.68 23.61
CA CYS A 165 20.68 9.28 23.05
C CYS A 165 20.52 10.79 22.81
N LEU A 166 19.43 11.20 22.15
CA LEU A 166 19.18 12.60 21.83
C LEU A 166 18.93 13.46 23.09
N ASN A 167 18.29 12.91 24.11
CA ASN A 167 17.99 13.62 25.35
C ASN A 167 19.13 13.63 26.37
N THR A 168 20.18 12.81 26.22
CA THR A 168 21.33 12.79 27.13
C THR A 168 21.99 14.17 27.19
N ASP A 169 22.09 14.79 28.38
CA ASP A 169 22.61 16.16 28.57
C ASP A 169 21.90 17.24 27.72
N ASN A 170 20.66 16.99 27.28
CA ASN A 170 19.88 17.98 26.54
C ASN A 170 19.38 19.08 27.48
N LYS A 171 19.86 20.31 27.26
CA LYS A 171 19.42 21.50 28.01
C LYS A 171 18.17 22.17 27.43
N GLY A 172 17.74 21.73 26.24
CA GLY A 172 16.55 22.23 25.56
C GLY A 172 15.27 21.49 25.95
N LYS A 173 14.21 21.68 25.15
CA LYS A 173 12.98 20.90 25.29
C LYS A 173 13.30 19.42 25.09
N ALA A 174 12.88 18.58 26.02
CA ALA A 174 13.00 17.13 25.89
C ALA A 174 12.20 16.65 24.67
N ILE A 175 12.85 15.82 23.85
CA ILE A 175 12.22 15.20 22.68
C ILE A 175 11.48 13.97 23.17
N THR A 176 10.22 13.85 22.79
CA THR A 176 9.34 12.78 23.25
C THR A 176 8.88 11.91 22.09
N ARG A 177 8.22 10.80 22.42
CA ARG A 177 7.59 9.94 21.41
C ARG A 177 6.57 10.69 20.54
N ALA A 178 5.92 11.72 21.08
CA ALA A 178 4.93 12.51 20.34
C ALA A 178 5.57 13.37 19.23
N ASP A 179 6.87 13.64 19.33
CA ASP A 179 7.62 14.39 18.31
C ASP A 179 8.10 13.47 17.16
N CYS A 180 7.88 12.16 17.29
CA CYS A 180 8.31 11.13 16.34
C CYS A 180 7.12 10.54 15.57
N VAL A 181 7.26 10.38 14.25
CA VAL A 181 6.27 9.74 13.39
C VAL A 181 6.94 8.61 12.60
N HIS A 182 6.42 7.40 12.70
CA HIS A 182 6.89 6.28 11.88
C HIS A 182 6.23 6.30 10.51
N LYS A 183 7.01 6.03 9.46
CA LYS A 183 6.52 5.82 8.10
C LYS A 183 7.16 4.58 7.51
N THR A 184 6.37 3.74 6.85
CA THR A 184 6.94 2.64 6.06
C THR A 184 7.33 3.16 4.68
N HIS A 185 8.47 2.72 4.14
CA HIS A 185 8.83 3.05 2.76
C HIS A 185 7.84 2.37 1.79
N ASN A 186 7.29 3.17 0.87
CA ASN A 186 6.17 2.84 -0.01
C ASN A 186 6.28 1.43 -0.64
N ALA A 187 5.49 0.49 -0.14
CA ALA A 187 5.02 -0.61 -0.98
C ALA A 187 3.50 -0.62 -0.91
N LEU A 188 2.86 -0.20 -1.99
CA LEU A 188 1.48 -0.56 -2.24
C LEU A 188 1.41 -2.07 -2.36
N GLU A 189 0.51 -2.70 -1.62
CA GLU A 189 0.14 -4.08 -1.83
C GLU A 189 -0.88 -4.14 -2.97
N LEU A 190 -0.53 -4.75 -4.10
CA LEU A 190 -1.50 -4.95 -5.18
C LEU A 190 -2.56 -5.95 -4.75
N ARG A 191 -3.78 -5.75 -5.27
CA ARG A 191 -4.89 -6.71 -5.26
C ARG A 191 -5.66 -6.68 -6.57
N VAL A 192 -6.16 -7.84 -6.97
CA VAL A 192 -7.14 -7.98 -8.05
C VAL A 192 -8.44 -8.51 -7.46
N GLN A 193 -9.56 -7.90 -7.81
CA GLN A 193 -10.89 -8.32 -7.40
C GLN A 193 -11.80 -8.50 -8.60
N CYS A 194 -12.70 -9.48 -8.52
CA CYS A 194 -13.71 -9.71 -9.54
C CYS A 194 -14.94 -10.36 -8.89
N THR A 195 -16.11 -10.10 -9.46
CA THR A 195 -17.39 -10.69 -9.04
C THR A 195 -17.89 -11.59 -10.15
N ILE A 196 -18.29 -12.82 -9.81
CA ILE A 196 -19.04 -13.70 -10.71
C ILE A 196 -20.28 -14.18 -9.95
N LYS A 197 -21.49 -13.93 -10.49
CA LYS A 197 -22.78 -14.29 -9.86
C LYS A 197 -22.94 -13.77 -8.41
N GLY A 198 -22.53 -12.53 -8.15
CA GLY A 198 -22.57 -11.94 -6.80
C GLY A 198 -21.50 -12.50 -5.83
N GLU A 199 -20.71 -13.49 -6.25
CA GLU A 199 -19.58 -13.99 -5.47
C GLU A 199 -18.33 -13.18 -5.79
N LEU A 200 -18.03 -12.20 -4.93
CA LEU A 200 -16.77 -11.45 -4.95
C LEU A 200 -15.62 -12.36 -4.51
N ARG A 201 -14.55 -12.37 -5.29
CA ARG A 201 -13.26 -12.93 -4.85
C ARG A 201 -12.13 -11.94 -5.10
N SER A 202 -11.10 -12.07 -4.28
CA SER A 202 -9.93 -11.21 -4.24
C SER A 202 -8.68 -12.07 -4.29
N SER A 203 -7.66 -11.63 -5.03
CA SER A 203 -6.33 -12.22 -4.95
C SER A 203 -5.72 -11.94 -3.57
N GLY A 204 -4.69 -12.69 -3.18
CA GLY A 204 -3.81 -12.39 -2.03
C GLY A 204 -3.11 -11.03 -2.20
N SER A 205 -2.24 -10.63 -1.27
CA SER A 205 -1.52 -9.35 -1.40
C SER A 205 -0.24 -9.48 -2.24
N GLY A 206 -0.08 -8.63 -3.25
CA GLY A 206 1.11 -8.55 -4.08
C GLY A 206 2.08 -7.48 -3.59
N LYS A 207 3.34 -7.81 -3.27
CA LYS A 207 4.39 -6.81 -2.94
C LYS A 207 5.41 -6.70 -4.05
N ARG A 208 5.96 -5.50 -4.29
CA ARG A 208 7.01 -5.33 -5.30
C ARG A 208 8.15 -6.33 -5.04
N GLY A 209 8.52 -7.09 -6.06
CA GLY A 209 9.59 -8.08 -5.96
C GLY A 209 10.93 -7.40 -5.70
N ASN A 210 11.80 -8.05 -4.94
CA ASN A 210 13.11 -7.51 -4.61
C ASN A 210 14.00 -7.52 -5.87
N ALA A 211 14.73 -6.43 -6.17
CA ALA A 211 15.52 -6.27 -7.40
C ALA A 211 16.62 -7.35 -7.60
N LYS A 212 16.98 -8.08 -6.53
CA LYS A 212 17.91 -9.23 -6.58
C LYS A 212 17.31 -10.47 -7.26
N SER A 213 15.99 -10.55 -7.40
CA SER A 213 15.36 -11.54 -8.29
C SER A 213 15.55 -11.02 -9.71
N LYS A 214 16.47 -11.64 -10.47
CA LYS A 214 16.81 -11.26 -11.85
C LYS A 214 15.61 -11.27 -12.83
N ASN A 215 14.42 -11.65 -12.38
CA ASN A 215 13.17 -11.69 -13.14
C ASN A 215 12.04 -10.82 -12.54
N ALA A 216 12.29 -10.01 -11.51
CA ALA A 216 11.23 -9.30 -10.78
C ALA A 216 10.92 -7.89 -11.31
N ASP A 217 10.54 -7.80 -12.58
CA ASP A 217 9.76 -6.65 -13.06
C ASP A 217 8.29 -6.86 -12.64
N GLY A 218 7.95 -6.54 -11.38
CA GLY A 218 6.56 -6.60 -10.92
C GLY A 218 6.35 -6.91 -9.44
N TYR A 219 5.12 -7.32 -9.10
CA TYR A 219 4.68 -7.68 -7.75
C TYR A 219 4.63 -9.19 -7.56
N ILE A 220 5.03 -9.67 -6.37
CA ILE A 220 5.00 -11.05 -5.91
C ILE A 220 3.83 -11.21 -4.94
N TRP A 221 2.90 -12.10 -5.28
CA TRP A 221 1.72 -12.41 -4.47
C TRP A 221 2.06 -13.30 -3.28
N ARG A 222 1.61 -12.88 -2.10
CA ARG A 222 1.68 -13.64 -0.85
C ARG A 222 0.34 -14.35 -0.64
N GLN A 223 0.39 -15.58 -0.15
CA GLN A 223 -0.75 -16.48 0.12
C GLN A 223 -1.24 -17.30 -1.09
N ASP A 224 -1.94 -16.70 -2.05
CA ASP A 224 -2.62 -17.44 -3.14
C ASP A 224 -1.83 -17.45 -4.46
N SER A 225 -0.61 -16.91 -4.46
CA SER A 225 0.21 -16.70 -5.66
C SER A 225 -0.48 -15.86 -6.76
N GLY A 226 -1.49 -15.06 -6.40
CA GLY A 226 -2.24 -14.20 -7.32
C GLY A 226 -3.36 -14.93 -8.06
N VAL A 227 -3.77 -16.10 -7.59
CA VAL A 227 -4.72 -16.97 -8.30
C VAL A 227 -6.11 -16.91 -7.67
N ILE A 228 -7.05 -16.35 -8.41
CA ILE A 228 -8.49 -16.36 -8.06
C ILE A 228 -9.20 -17.48 -8.83
N LYS A 229 -10.09 -18.23 -8.18
CA LYS A 229 -10.80 -19.39 -8.75
C LYS A 229 -12.29 -19.33 -8.44
N TRP A 230 -13.14 -19.73 -9.37
CA TRP A 230 -14.58 -19.96 -9.15
C TRP A 230 -14.97 -21.36 -9.62
N TYR A 231 -16.06 -21.87 -9.05
CA TYR A 231 -16.66 -23.14 -9.45
C TYR A 231 -18.05 -22.89 -10.02
N LEU A 232 -18.24 -23.23 -11.29
CA LEU A 232 -19.49 -23.04 -12.00
C LEU A 232 -19.99 -24.37 -12.54
N THR A 233 -21.30 -24.60 -12.46
CA THR A 233 -21.96 -25.66 -13.20
C THR A 233 -21.94 -25.38 -14.70
N THR A 234 -22.16 -26.40 -15.54
CA THR A 234 -22.22 -26.23 -16.99
C THR A 234 -23.36 -25.31 -17.42
N LYS A 235 -24.50 -25.32 -16.70
CA LYS A 235 -25.64 -24.43 -16.96
C LYS A 235 -25.25 -22.97 -16.71
N GLU A 236 -24.62 -22.70 -15.57
CA GLU A 236 -24.17 -21.35 -15.19
C GLU A 236 -23.11 -20.81 -16.14
N LEU A 237 -22.12 -21.63 -16.52
CA LEU A 237 -21.09 -21.19 -17.46
C LEU A 237 -21.69 -20.86 -18.83
N LYS A 238 -22.63 -21.67 -19.33
CA LYS A 238 -23.34 -21.38 -20.60
C LYS A 238 -24.13 -20.07 -20.51
N ALA A 239 -24.87 -19.87 -19.41
CA ALA A 239 -25.60 -18.64 -19.18
C ALA A 239 -24.66 -17.42 -19.16
N LEU A 240 -23.56 -17.50 -18.42
CA LEU A 240 -22.57 -16.43 -18.30
C LEU A 240 -21.97 -16.06 -19.67
N LYS A 241 -21.57 -17.07 -20.47
CA LYS A 241 -21.07 -16.85 -21.85
C LYS A 241 -22.10 -16.20 -22.78
N SER A 242 -23.40 -16.41 -22.53
CA SER A 242 -24.46 -15.83 -23.35
C SER A 242 -24.89 -14.42 -22.91
N LYS A 243 -24.98 -14.13 -21.60
CA LYS A 243 -25.48 -12.81 -21.11
C LYS A 243 -24.35 -11.81 -20.95
N ALA A 244 -23.27 -12.23 -20.29
CA ALA A 244 -22.17 -11.37 -19.88
C ALA A 244 -20.84 -12.11 -20.13
N PRO A 245 -20.42 -12.24 -21.40
CA PRO A 245 -19.21 -13.00 -21.74
C PRO A 245 -17.93 -12.31 -21.26
N THR A 246 -17.99 -11.02 -20.92
CA THR A 246 -16.82 -10.25 -20.52
C THR A 246 -16.84 -10.01 -19.01
N LEU A 247 -15.80 -10.47 -18.33
CA LEU A 247 -15.58 -10.22 -16.90
C LEU A 247 -14.73 -8.97 -16.70
N LYS A 248 -15.12 -8.11 -15.77
CA LYS A 248 -14.35 -6.95 -15.35
C LYS A 248 -13.56 -7.29 -14.08
N LEU A 249 -12.25 -7.10 -14.12
CA LEU A 249 -11.33 -7.34 -13.01
C LEU A 249 -10.73 -6.01 -12.55
N TYR A 250 -10.98 -5.66 -11.30
CA TYR A 250 -10.52 -4.43 -10.67
C TYR A 250 -9.15 -4.63 -10.04
N VAL A 251 -8.27 -3.64 -10.17
CA VAL A 251 -6.93 -3.67 -9.58
C VAL A 251 -6.80 -2.52 -8.59
N PHE A 252 -6.37 -2.85 -7.38
CA PHE A 252 -6.19 -1.91 -6.27
C PHE A 252 -4.75 -1.94 -5.76
N GLY A 253 -4.28 -0.81 -5.25
CA GLY A 253 -3.03 -0.69 -4.51
C GLY A 253 -3.34 -0.28 -3.08
N ILE A 254 -2.95 -1.09 -2.12
CA ILE A 254 -3.28 -0.91 -0.70
C ILE A 254 -2.01 -0.46 0.02
N GLY A 255 -1.98 0.80 0.46
CA GLY A 255 -0.87 1.40 1.21
C GLY A 255 -1.34 1.90 2.57
N ASP A 256 -1.13 3.19 2.82
CA ASP A 256 -1.77 3.91 3.93
C ASP A 256 -3.24 4.20 3.63
N GLU A 257 -3.59 4.30 2.33
CA GLU A 257 -4.95 4.36 1.81
C GLU A 257 -5.16 3.28 0.74
N VAL A 258 -6.42 3.00 0.38
CA VAL A 258 -6.77 2.13 -0.75
C VAL A 258 -6.88 2.97 -2.01
N HIS A 259 -6.04 2.66 -3.00
CA HIS A 259 -6.05 3.32 -4.30
C HIS A 259 -6.63 2.41 -5.38
N SER A 260 -7.65 2.90 -6.10
CA SER A 260 -8.09 2.25 -7.35
C SER A 260 -7.06 2.50 -8.45
N LEU A 261 -6.45 1.43 -8.95
CA LEU A 261 -5.42 1.48 -9.99
C LEU A 261 -5.99 1.25 -11.39
N GLY A 262 -7.29 1.00 -11.51
CA GLY A 262 -7.99 0.74 -12.77
C GLY A 262 -8.53 -0.69 -12.86
N TRP A 263 -8.91 -1.11 -14.07
CA TRP A 263 -9.45 -2.45 -14.31
C TRP A 263 -9.06 -2.99 -15.68
N PHE A 264 -9.25 -4.28 -15.90
CA PHE A 264 -9.13 -4.90 -17.22
C PHE A 264 -10.26 -5.90 -17.45
N PHE A 265 -10.41 -6.35 -18.69
CA PHE A 265 -11.45 -7.28 -19.09
C PHE A 265 -10.89 -8.64 -19.48
N MET A 266 -11.66 -9.69 -19.19
CA MET A 266 -11.41 -11.05 -19.65
C MET A 266 -12.63 -11.61 -20.37
N ASP A 267 -12.42 -12.31 -21.48
CA ASP A 267 -13.49 -12.87 -22.29
C ASP A 267 -13.67 -14.37 -22.03
N LEU A 268 -14.84 -14.75 -21.52
CA LEU A 268 -15.22 -16.13 -21.22
C LEU A 268 -15.56 -16.95 -22.47
N ARG A 269 -15.73 -16.34 -23.63
CA ARG A 269 -15.83 -17.06 -24.92
C ARG A 269 -14.50 -17.72 -25.26
N THR A 270 -13.39 -17.08 -24.90
CA THR A 270 -12.01 -17.60 -24.99
C THR A 270 -11.37 -17.65 -23.60
N PRO A 271 -11.86 -18.53 -22.70
CA PRO A 271 -11.54 -18.47 -21.27
C PRO A 271 -10.11 -18.94 -20.98
N ASP A 272 -9.49 -19.69 -21.89
CA ASP A 272 -8.09 -20.12 -21.79
C ASP A 272 -7.20 -19.11 -22.50
N THR A 273 -6.36 -18.40 -21.74
CA THR A 273 -5.42 -17.43 -22.27
C THR A 273 -4.02 -17.70 -21.74
N ALA A 274 -3.03 -17.57 -22.62
CA ALA A 274 -1.62 -17.59 -22.23
C ALA A 274 -1.29 -16.38 -21.37
N LEU A 275 -0.26 -16.52 -20.53
CA LEU A 275 0.26 -15.44 -19.70
C LEU A 275 0.73 -14.28 -20.58
N ARG A 276 0.17 -13.09 -20.36
CA ARG A 276 0.44 -11.90 -21.16
C ARG A 276 0.21 -10.63 -20.36
N TRP A 277 0.84 -9.54 -20.80
CA TRP A 277 0.62 -8.21 -20.24
C TRP A 277 -0.69 -7.62 -20.75
N ILE A 278 -1.48 -7.04 -19.84
CA ILE A 278 -2.73 -6.35 -20.13
C ILE A 278 -2.68 -4.97 -19.51
N LYS A 279 -2.91 -3.94 -20.32
CA LYS A 279 -2.97 -2.56 -19.86
C LYS A 279 -4.24 -2.31 -19.03
N LEU A 280 -4.08 -1.57 -17.93
CA LEU A 280 -5.20 -1.15 -17.09
C LEU A 280 -5.98 -0.01 -17.75
N VAL A 281 -7.30 -0.15 -17.75
CA VAL A 281 -8.28 0.83 -18.19
C VAL A 281 -8.68 1.71 -17.01
N ASN A 282 -8.92 3.00 -17.27
CA ASN A 282 -9.26 4.02 -16.27
C ASN A 282 -8.26 4.10 -15.11
N SER A 283 -6.98 3.87 -15.40
CA SER A 283 -5.91 4.11 -14.45
C SER A 283 -5.45 5.56 -14.53
N LYS A 284 -5.27 6.21 -13.39
CA LYS A 284 -4.56 7.50 -13.29
C LYS A 284 -3.06 7.36 -13.60
N TYR A 285 -2.57 6.12 -13.64
CA TYR A 285 -1.17 5.77 -13.81
C TYR A 285 -1.00 4.92 -15.07
N SER A 286 0.16 4.99 -15.72
CA SER A 286 0.50 4.01 -16.76
C SER A 286 0.88 2.69 -16.09
N GLY A 287 0.17 1.61 -16.39
CA GLY A 287 0.45 0.30 -15.81
C GLY A 287 -0.16 -0.86 -16.59
N GLU A 288 0.51 -2.00 -16.50
CA GLU A 288 0.10 -3.27 -17.09
C GLU A 288 0.14 -4.37 -16.02
N ILE A 289 -0.71 -5.38 -16.18
CA ILE A 289 -0.75 -6.56 -15.32
C ILE A 289 -0.49 -7.81 -16.15
N HIS A 290 0.38 -8.70 -15.65
CA HIS A 290 0.73 -9.95 -16.32
C HIS A 290 -0.21 -11.07 -15.85
N VAL A 291 -1.17 -11.46 -16.69
CA VAL A 291 -2.26 -12.36 -16.31
C VAL A 291 -2.47 -13.49 -17.31
N SER A 292 -2.97 -14.62 -16.81
CA SER A 292 -3.39 -15.78 -17.60
C SER A 292 -4.72 -16.29 -17.04
N SER A 293 -5.46 -17.04 -17.85
CA SER A 293 -6.73 -17.61 -17.44
C SER A 293 -6.89 -19.02 -17.96
N GLN A 294 -7.55 -19.87 -17.20
CA GLN A 294 -7.78 -21.26 -17.58
C GLN A 294 -9.14 -21.75 -17.10
N LEU A 295 -9.84 -22.48 -17.96
CA LEU A 295 -11.07 -23.19 -17.64
C LEU A 295 -10.78 -24.69 -17.59
N ARG A 296 -10.98 -25.31 -16.43
CA ARG A 296 -10.77 -26.75 -16.23
C ARG A 296 -11.98 -27.40 -15.59
N LYS A 297 -12.17 -28.70 -15.84
CA LYS A 297 -13.18 -29.50 -15.13
C LYS A 297 -12.77 -29.60 -13.65
N ALA A 298 -13.66 -29.22 -12.75
CA ALA A 298 -13.40 -29.25 -11.31
C ALA A 298 -13.26 -30.71 -10.82
N PRO A 299 -12.26 -31.02 -9.96
CA PRO A 299 -12.14 -32.33 -9.33
C PRO A 299 -13.15 -32.43 -8.18
N SER A 300 -14.34 -33.00 -8.45
CA SER A 300 -15.49 -33.19 -7.53
C SER A 300 -15.92 -31.94 -6.74
N PHE A 301 -17.16 -31.48 -6.94
CA PHE A 301 -17.72 -30.39 -6.14
C PHE A 301 -17.67 -30.71 -4.63
N PRO A 302 -17.31 -29.77 -3.75
CA PRO A 302 -17.69 -29.88 -2.34
C PRO A 302 -19.23 -29.97 -2.30
N SER A 303 -19.76 -31.04 -1.70
CA SER A 303 -21.19 -31.29 -1.63
C SER A 303 -21.87 -30.22 -0.76
N ILE A 304 -22.47 -29.22 -1.40
CA ILE A 304 -23.44 -28.32 -0.76
C ILE A 304 -24.82 -28.98 -0.97
N PRO A 305 -25.64 -29.17 0.08
CA PRO A 305 -26.96 -29.77 -0.08
C PRO A 305 -27.82 -28.87 -0.99
N PRO A 306 -28.60 -29.45 -1.92
CA PRO A 306 -29.30 -28.66 -2.92
C PRO A 306 -30.50 -27.91 -2.31
N PRO A 307 -30.73 -26.63 -2.67
CA PRO A 307 -32.04 -26.01 -2.46
C PRO A 307 -33.08 -26.64 -3.40
N PRO A 308 -34.38 -26.57 -3.05
CA PRO A 308 -35.44 -27.25 -3.80
C PRO A 308 -35.55 -26.73 -5.25
N PRO A 309 -35.99 -27.57 -6.19
CA PRO A 309 -35.93 -27.28 -7.62
C PRO A 309 -36.96 -26.23 -8.02
N GLN A 310 -36.52 -25.14 -8.66
CA GLN A 310 -37.37 -24.29 -9.48
C GLN A 310 -36.89 -24.38 -10.94
N GLN A 311 -37.75 -24.92 -11.79
CA GLN A 311 -37.58 -24.94 -13.24
C GLN A 311 -38.22 -23.68 -13.82
N HIS A 312 -37.43 -22.77 -14.38
CA HIS A 312 -37.87 -21.93 -15.49
C HIS A 312 -36.71 -21.73 -16.48
N ASP A 313 -37.01 -21.97 -17.75
CA ASP A 313 -36.19 -21.65 -18.92
C ASP A 313 -36.62 -20.29 -19.51
N LEU A 314 -35.69 -19.63 -20.22
CA LEU A 314 -35.80 -18.39 -21.06
C LEU A 314 -35.34 -17.07 -20.40
N PRO A 315 -35.11 -16.01 -21.21
CA PRO A 315 -33.99 -15.82 -22.14
C PRO A 315 -32.93 -14.89 -21.53
N VAL A 316 -31.86 -14.71 -22.29
CA VAL A 316 -30.64 -14.05 -21.87
C VAL A 316 -30.52 -12.71 -22.57
N VAL A 317 -30.69 -11.60 -21.85
CA VAL A 317 -30.49 -10.25 -22.38
C VAL A 317 -29.05 -9.80 -22.10
N PRO A 318 -28.25 -9.41 -23.11
CA PRO A 318 -26.90 -8.89 -22.92
C PRO A 318 -26.90 -7.38 -22.61
N PRO A 319 -25.93 -6.85 -21.83
CA PRO A 319 -25.75 -5.42 -21.69
C PRO A 319 -25.13 -4.87 -22.98
N THR A 320 -25.84 -3.96 -23.65
CA THR A 320 -25.31 -3.24 -24.82
C THR A 320 -25.06 -1.80 -24.38
N THR A 321 -23.80 -1.40 -24.23
CA THR A 321 -23.44 -0.01 -23.98
C THR A 321 -23.33 0.74 -25.30
N THR A 322 -24.38 1.50 -25.64
CA THR A 322 -24.30 2.57 -26.64
C THR A 322 -24.94 3.82 -26.03
N GLY A 323 -24.13 4.88 -25.85
CA GLY A 323 -24.56 6.17 -25.28
C GLY A 323 -25.81 6.73 -25.98
N GLU A 324 -26.65 7.51 -25.32
CA GLU A 324 -26.28 8.75 -24.61
C GLU A 324 -26.79 8.78 -23.14
N ASP A 325 -25.88 9.16 -22.24
CA ASP A 325 -26.00 9.40 -20.78
C ASP A 325 -26.24 8.19 -19.83
N ASP A 326 -25.17 7.42 -19.61
CA ASP A 326 -24.87 6.53 -18.46
C ASP A 326 -26.06 5.77 -17.84
N CYS A 327 -26.83 5.07 -18.67
CA CYS A 327 -27.95 4.26 -18.23
C CYS A 327 -27.73 2.78 -18.59
N LEU A 328 -27.93 1.87 -17.65
CA LEU A 328 -27.85 0.42 -17.84
C LEU A 328 -29.17 -0.08 -18.44
N ASP A 329 -29.13 -0.60 -19.67
CA ASP A 329 -30.31 -1.19 -20.33
C ASP A 329 -30.61 -2.59 -19.74
N ILE A 330 -31.80 -2.76 -19.17
CA ILE A 330 -32.27 -4.01 -18.54
C ILE A 330 -33.60 -4.43 -19.17
N GLY A 331 -33.60 -5.57 -19.87
CA GLY A 331 -34.77 -6.15 -20.54
C GLY A 331 -34.92 -5.74 -22.01
N ASP A 332 -35.85 -6.38 -22.72
CA ASP A 332 -35.97 -6.24 -24.19
C ASP A 332 -36.77 -5.00 -24.63
N HIS A 333 -37.58 -4.41 -23.73
CA HIS A 333 -38.44 -3.25 -24.00
C HIS A 333 -38.43 -2.28 -22.80
N PRO A 334 -37.36 -1.48 -22.63
CA PRO A 334 -37.35 -0.46 -21.59
C PRO A 334 -38.29 0.69 -21.94
N ASP A 335 -39.19 1.05 -21.02
CA ASP A 335 -40.17 2.13 -21.17
C ASP A 335 -39.86 3.36 -20.30
N ALA A 336 -38.97 3.22 -19.31
CA ALA A 336 -38.56 4.31 -18.42
C ALA A 336 -37.10 4.20 -17.95
N ILE A 337 -36.61 5.31 -17.37
CA ILE A 337 -35.33 5.36 -16.64
C ILE A 337 -35.63 5.38 -15.14
N TYR A 338 -35.04 4.44 -14.42
CA TYR A 338 -35.11 4.30 -12.98
C TYR A 338 -33.75 4.66 -12.36
N VAL A 339 -33.75 5.08 -11.09
CA VAL A 339 -32.51 5.30 -10.32
C VAL A 339 -32.53 4.34 -9.15
N LEU A 340 -31.59 3.40 -9.12
CA LEU A 340 -31.34 2.54 -7.96
C LEU A 340 -30.28 3.21 -7.09
N SER A 341 -30.68 3.69 -5.92
CA SER A 341 -29.76 4.22 -4.92
C SER A 341 -29.52 3.19 -3.82
N ILE A 342 -28.25 2.89 -3.55
CA ILE A 342 -27.83 2.00 -2.47
C ILE A 342 -27.12 2.84 -1.42
N VAL A 343 -27.58 2.72 -0.17
CA VAL A 343 -27.05 3.49 0.96
C VAL A 343 -26.48 2.54 1.99
N VAL A 344 -25.21 2.74 2.36
CA VAL A 344 -24.54 2.01 3.44
C VAL A 344 -24.12 3.02 4.50
N GLU A 345 -24.68 2.89 5.71
CA GLU A 345 -24.54 3.89 6.79
C GLU A 345 -23.68 3.43 7.96
N GLY A 346 -23.42 2.12 8.10
CA GLY A 346 -22.61 1.60 9.19
C GLY A 346 -22.66 0.08 9.31
N ALA A 347 -21.80 -0.46 10.18
CA ALA A 347 -21.86 -1.85 10.63
C ALA A 347 -21.52 -1.92 12.12
N THR A 348 -22.19 -2.80 12.86
CA THR A 348 -22.02 -2.93 14.31
C THR A 348 -21.79 -4.38 14.72
N HIS A 349 -21.23 -4.57 15.91
CA HIS A 349 -21.05 -5.89 16.53
C HIS A 349 -20.22 -6.89 15.72
N MET A 350 -19.23 -6.41 14.95
CA MET A 350 -18.35 -7.27 14.16
C MET A 350 -17.22 -7.91 14.97
N GLY A 351 -16.93 -7.39 16.17
CA GLY A 351 -15.81 -7.80 17.03
C GLY A 351 -15.69 -9.32 17.22
N PRO A 352 -16.70 -10.00 17.79
CA PRO A 352 -16.62 -11.44 18.06
C PRO A 352 -16.40 -12.30 16.80
N MET A 353 -16.99 -11.89 15.67
CA MET A 353 -16.85 -12.58 14.39
C MET A 353 -15.43 -12.43 13.84
N VAL A 354 -14.91 -11.20 13.82
CA VAL A 354 -13.55 -10.92 13.34
C VAL A 354 -12.51 -11.61 14.22
N GLU A 355 -12.67 -11.55 15.55
CA GLU A 355 -11.81 -12.26 16.50
C GLU A 355 -11.79 -13.77 16.24
N ALA A 356 -12.95 -14.38 16.01
CA ALA A 356 -13.04 -15.81 15.70
C ALA A 356 -12.33 -16.17 14.37
N LEU A 357 -12.50 -15.33 13.35
CA LEU A 357 -11.91 -15.54 12.02
C LEU A 357 -10.40 -15.30 12.01
N LEU A 358 -9.91 -14.38 12.82
CA LEU A 358 -8.48 -14.05 12.94
C LEU A 358 -7.76 -14.79 14.05
N LYS A 359 -8.45 -15.67 14.81
CA LYS A 359 -7.87 -16.44 15.92
C LYS A 359 -6.65 -17.29 15.54
N ARG A 360 -6.51 -17.64 14.26
CA ARG A 360 -5.39 -18.44 13.73
C ARG A 360 -4.20 -17.59 13.25
N CYS A 361 -4.35 -16.27 13.22
CA CYS A 361 -3.26 -15.36 12.90
C CYS A 361 -2.29 -15.27 14.07
N SER A 362 -1.01 -15.14 13.76
CA SER A 362 -0.01 -14.78 14.77
C SER A 362 -0.35 -13.41 15.40
N PRO A 363 0.09 -13.13 16.63
CA PRO A 363 -0.10 -11.82 17.25
C PRO A 363 0.37 -10.65 16.37
N LEU A 364 1.45 -10.86 15.60
CA LEU A 364 2.03 -9.88 14.69
C LEU A 364 1.13 -9.64 13.46
N GLU A 365 0.58 -10.70 12.87
CA GLU A 365 -0.37 -10.60 11.75
C GLU A 365 -1.68 -9.94 12.18
N LEU A 366 -2.18 -10.30 13.37
CA LEU A 366 -3.38 -9.71 13.92
C LEU A 366 -3.21 -8.20 14.14
N HIS A 367 -2.08 -7.79 14.72
CA HIS A 367 -1.75 -6.38 14.91
C HIS A 367 -1.67 -5.63 13.56
N ALA A 368 -1.01 -6.21 12.56
CA ALA A 368 -0.91 -5.60 11.23
C ALA A 368 -2.27 -5.45 10.53
N ILE A 369 -3.17 -6.44 10.67
CA ILE A 369 -4.53 -6.40 10.12
C ILE A 369 -5.34 -5.30 10.82
N LEU A 370 -5.33 -5.26 12.15
CA LEU A 370 -6.08 -4.26 12.93
C LEU A 370 -5.59 -2.84 12.66
N ALA A 371 -4.27 -2.65 12.53
CA ALA A 371 -3.67 -1.35 12.24
C ALA A 371 -4.09 -0.80 10.87
N LYS A 372 -4.30 -1.67 9.87
CA LYS A 372 -4.76 -1.27 8.53
C LYS A 372 -6.27 -1.13 8.41
N GLY A 373 -7.03 -1.61 9.40
CA GLY A 373 -8.48 -1.44 9.46
C GLY A 373 -9.24 -2.35 8.50
N PHE A 374 -10.52 -2.04 8.39
CA PHE A 374 -11.54 -2.84 7.71
C PHE A 374 -12.38 -1.97 6.78
N TRP A 375 -12.98 -2.57 5.76
CA TRP A 375 -13.97 -1.90 4.93
C TRP A 375 -15.06 -2.87 4.49
N LEU A 376 -16.21 -2.34 4.11
CA LEU A 376 -17.25 -3.13 3.45
C LEU A 376 -17.09 -3.01 1.94
N SER A 377 -17.38 -4.09 1.23
CA SER A 377 -17.42 -4.09 -0.23
C SER A 377 -18.65 -4.83 -0.70
N TYR A 378 -19.34 -4.30 -1.71
CA TYR A 378 -20.41 -5.01 -2.40
C TYR A 378 -20.24 -4.83 -3.90
N SER A 379 -20.96 -5.65 -4.67
CA SER A 379 -20.94 -5.54 -6.12
C SER A 379 -22.32 -5.70 -6.72
N ILE A 380 -22.68 -4.77 -7.60
CA ILE A 380 -23.91 -4.79 -8.36
C ILE A 380 -23.62 -4.27 -9.77
N PHE A 381 -24.24 -4.88 -10.80
CA PHE A 381 -24.00 -4.54 -12.21
C PHE A 381 -22.52 -4.51 -12.61
N ASP A 382 -21.74 -5.45 -12.09
CA ASP A 382 -20.29 -5.57 -12.29
C ASP A 382 -19.48 -4.33 -11.83
N VAL A 383 -20.09 -3.47 -11.02
CA VAL A 383 -19.43 -2.38 -10.30
C VAL A 383 -19.13 -2.86 -8.89
N VAL A 384 -17.90 -2.64 -8.43
CA VAL A 384 -17.48 -2.87 -7.05
C VAL A 384 -17.50 -1.54 -6.32
N VAL A 385 -18.21 -1.49 -5.20
CA VAL A 385 -18.31 -0.33 -4.32
C VAL A 385 -17.67 -0.69 -2.99
N GLN A 386 -16.95 0.25 -2.39
CA GLN A 386 -16.22 0.06 -1.13
C GLN A 386 -16.48 1.21 -0.18
N THR A 387 -16.46 0.90 1.12
CA THR A 387 -16.45 1.92 2.16
C THR A 387 -15.10 2.50 2.42
N ASP A 388 -15.11 3.67 3.07
CA ASP A 388 -13.94 4.15 3.78
C ASP A 388 -13.50 3.12 4.82
N VAL A 389 -12.21 3.16 5.13
CA VAL A 389 -11.59 2.28 6.10
C VAL A 389 -12.04 2.69 7.50
N PHE A 390 -12.52 1.73 8.28
CA PHE A 390 -12.85 1.89 9.69
C PHE A 390 -12.03 0.94 10.56
N HIS A 391 -11.75 1.35 11.80
CA HIS A 391 -10.90 0.60 12.73
C HIS A 391 -11.66 0.01 13.91
N THR A 392 -12.85 0.54 14.22
CA THR A 392 -13.68 0.08 15.33
C THR A 392 -14.69 -0.96 14.86
N LEU A 393 -14.70 -2.13 15.51
CA LEU A 393 -15.59 -3.24 15.16
C LEU A 393 -16.93 -3.24 15.92
N ASP A 394 -17.04 -2.46 16.99
CA ASP A 394 -18.27 -2.30 17.77
C ASP A 394 -19.26 -1.38 17.07
N VAL A 395 -18.77 -0.22 16.60
CA VAL A 395 -19.49 0.75 15.78
C VAL A 395 -18.54 1.23 14.68
N ALA A 396 -18.68 0.65 13.49
CA ALA A 396 -17.97 1.11 12.31
C ALA A 396 -18.64 2.37 11.77
N GLY A 397 -18.13 3.53 12.21
CA GLY A 397 -18.49 4.82 11.64
C GLY A 397 -17.67 5.08 10.38
N PHE A 398 -18.36 5.22 9.25
CA PHE A 398 -17.81 5.71 7.99
C PHE A 398 -18.84 6.65 7.36
N ASP A 399 -18.39 7.55 6.49
CA ASP A 399 -19.32 8.47 5.82
C ASP A 399 -20.34 7.67 4.99
N VAL A 400 -21.59 8.12 5.03
CA VAL A 400 -22.68 7.43 4.34
C VAL A 400 -22.40 7.35 2.85
N ILE A 401 -22.34 6.13 2.33
CA ILE A 401 -22.05 5.90 0.93
C ILE A 401 -23.34 5.82 0.18
N ARG A 402 -23.48 6.68 -0.82
CA ARG A 402 -24.61 6.70 -1.73
C ARG A 402 -24.08 6.43 -3.12
N ASP A 403 -24.32 5.23 -3.62
CA ASP A 403 -24.15 4.95 -5.04
C ASP A 403 -25.50 5.03 -5.75
N SER A 404 -25.51 5.36 -7.03
CA SER A 404 -26.72 5.51 -7.82
C SER A 404 -26.54 5.01 -9.24
N PHE A 405 -27.32 3.99 -9.60
CA PHE A 405 -27.31 3.39 -10.93
C PHE A 405 -28.56 3.83 -11.70
N ARG A 406 -28.37 4.42 -12.88
CA ARG A 406 -29.47 4.73 -13.78
C ARG A 406 -29.77 3.46 -14.59
N LEU A 407 -31.00 2.97 -14.53
CA LEU A 407 -31.43 1.73 -15.17
C LEU A 407 -32.53 2.06 -16.19
N LYS A 408 -32.28 1.79 -17.46
CA LYS A 408 -33.28 1.91 -18.51
C LYS A 408 -33.96 0.57 -18.65
N SER A 409 -35.20 0.47 -18.17
CA SER A 409 -35.87 -0.81 -17.98
C SER A 409 -37.39 -0.65 -17.99
N SER A 410 -38.11 -1.75 -17.73
CA SER A 410 -39.53 -1.72 -17.40
C SER A 410 -39.76 -2.30 -16.01
N LEU A 411 -40.85 -1.90 -15.35
CA LEU A 411 -41.22 -2.40 -14.02
C LEU A 411 -41.23 -3.94 -13.92
N PRO A 412 -41.80 -4.69 -14.89
CA PRO A 412 -41.73 -6.16 -14.88
C PRO A 412 -40.32 -6.71 -15.01
N ALA A 413 -39.46 -6.08 -15.84
CA ALA A 413 -38.08 -6.50 -16.04
C ALA A 413 -37.22 -6.24 -14.79
N LEU A 414 -37.41 -5.09 -14.13
CA LEU A 414 -36.77 -4.79 -12.84
C LEU A 414 -37.27 -5.72 -11.73
N ALA A 415 -38.58 -5.97 -11.65
CA ALA A 415 -39.13 -6.90 -10.68
C ALA A 415 -38.54 -8.30 -10.86
N ALA A 416 -38.43 -8.79 -12.09
CA ALA A 416 -37.78 -10.07 -12.38
C ALA A 416 -36.30 -10.07 -12.02
N LEU A 417 -35.57 -8.99 -12.34
CA LEU A 417 -34.15 -8.83 -12.00
C LEU A 417 -33.91 -8.86 -10.48
N PHE A 418 -34.66 -8.09 -9.71
CA PHE A 418 -34.51 -8.05 -8.25
C PHE A 418 -34.98 -9.33 -7.58
N THR A 419 -36.01 -9.99 -8.13
CA THR A 419 -36.43 -11.33 -7.68
C THR A 419 -35.35 -12.38 -7.95
N ASP A 420 -34.63 -12.30 -9.08
CA ASP A 420 -33.52 -13.21 -9.41
C ASP A 420 -32.26 -12.91 -8.60
N MET A 421 -31.93 -11.63 -8.37
CA MET A 421 -30.84 -11.27 -7.48
C MET A 421 -31.11 -11.77 -6.05
N ALA A 422 -32.36 -11.65 -5.58
CA ALA A 422 -32.91 -12.09 -4.30
C ALA A 422 -32.24 -11.51 -3.04
N VAL A 423 -30.94 -11.25 -3.08
CA VAL A 423 -30.10 -10.68 -2.04
C VAL A 423 -28.93 -9.92 -2.66
N LEU A 424 -28.48 -8.84 -2.02
CA LEU A 424 -27.22 -8.16 -2.30
C LEU A 424 -26.14 -8.61 -1.30
N PRO A 425 -25.10 -9.32 -1.76
CA PRO A 425 -23.99 -9.71 -0.90
C PRO A 425 -23.13 -8.50 -0.52
N ILE A 426 -22.87 -8.34 0.78
CA ILE A 426 -21.89 -7.39 1.32
C ILE A 426 -20.78 -8.16 2.02
N PHE A 427 -19.54 -7.78 1.73
CA PHE A 427 -18.33 -8.45 2.21
C PHE A 427 -17.58 -7.55 3.19
N LEU A 428 -17.16 -8.09 4.32
CA LEU A 428 -16.19 -7.45 5.21
C LEU A 428 -14.78 -7.82 4.76
N CYS A 429 -13.95 -6.81 4.51
CA CYS A 429 -12.61 -6.96 3.96
C CYS A 429 -11.55 -6.38 4.89
N THR A 430 -10.35 -6.95 4.82
CA THR A 430 -9.11 -6.42 5.42
C THR A 430 -8.05 -6.26 4.33
N VAL A 431 -6.95 -5.61 4.69
CA VAL A 431 -5.76 -5.46 3.83
C VAL A 431 -5.33 -6.77 3.17
N ASP A 432 -5.55 -7.91 3.85
CA ASP A 432 -5.00 -9.20 3.45
C ASP A 432 -6.05 -10.22 2.91
N ARG A 433 -7.35 -10.09 3.27
CA ARG A 433 -8.39 -11.09 2.93
C ARG A 433 -9.83 -10.56 3.01
N ILE A 434 -10.77 -11.33 2.45
CA ILE A 434 -12.21 -11.20 2.74
C ILE A 434 -12.49 -12.04 4.00
N LEU A 435 -13.08 -11.42 5.02
CA LEU A 435 -13.36 -12.08 6.30
C LEU A 435 -14.71 -12.78 6.29
N CYS A 436 -15.76 -12.08 5.88
CA CYS A 436 -17.12 -12.62 5.90
C CYS A 436 -17.99 -12.02 4.81
N ARG A 437 -19.18 -12.61 4.65
CA ARG A 437 -20.25 -12.18 3.75
C ARG A 437 -21.55 -12.11 4.52
N THR A 438 -22.30 -11.03 4.32
CA THR A 438 -23.71 -10.91 4.71
C THR A 438 -24.55 -10.65 3.46
N GLU A 439 -25.86 -10.79 3.57
CA GLU A 439 -26.81 -10.65 2.48
C GLU A 439 -27.89 -9.65 2.89
N ILE A 440 -28.10 -8.63 2.07
CA ILE A 440 -29.25 -7.72 2.22
C ILE A 440 -30.35 -8.22 1.29
N PRO A 441 -31.56 -8.53 1.81
CA PRO A 441 -32.68 -8.96 0.98
C PRO A 441 -33.18 -7.88 0.01
#